data_AF-A0A2I0JJB8-F1
#
_entry.id   AF-A0A2I0JJB8-F1
#
_cell.length_a   1.000
_cell.length_b   1.000
_cell.length_c   1.000
_cell.angle_alpha   90.00
_cell.angle_beta   90.00
_cell.angle_gamma   90.00
#
_symmetry.space_group_name_H-M   'P 1'
#
loop_
_entity.id
_entity.type
_entity.pdbx_description
1 polymer ?
#
loop_
_entity_poly.entity_id
_entity_poly.type
_entity_poly.pdbx_seq_one_letter_code
_entity_poly.pdbx_strand_id
1 'polypeptide(L)'
;MVGADWLRSDKREDDLAGRPGGIVHVPGTTTHNLAMYYMLKTPLGEHPLLQRFVNGDDAYRNSRFKLIPYISKGSWIVKQSVGKKACLVGQALEINYCRGKNYLELDVDVGSSTVARGVVSLVLGYLNNLVIEMAFLVQGNTPDELPECLLGTCRINHLDALKSVPVEQ
;
A
#
# COMPACT_ATOMS: atom_id res chain seq x y z
N MET A 1 -10.63 -2.99 5.24
CA MET A 1 -9.41 -3.16 6.08
C MET A 1 -9.81 -4.02 7.26
N VAL A 2 -9.06 -5.09 7.55
CA VAL A 2 -9.27 -5.97 8.71
C VAL A 2 -8.25 -5.72 9.83
N GLY A 3 -7.13 -5.08 9.50
CA GLY A 3 -6.13 -4.59 10.44
C GLY A 3 -5.15 -3.66 9.72
N ALA A 4 -4.28 -3.00 10.48
CA ALA A 4 -3.12 -2.27 9.97
C ALA A 4 -2.05 -2.14 11.06
N ASP A 5 -0.78 -2.27 10.69
CA ASP A 5 0.36 -2.14 11.60
C ASP A 5 1.26 -0.96 11.17
N TRP A 6 1.89 -0.30 12.14
CA TRP A 6 2.81 0.81 11.92
C TRP A 6 4.15 0.56 12.62
N LEU A 7 5.16 0.21 11.84
CA LEU A 7 6.41 -0.40 12.30
C LEU A 7 7.62 0.45 11.93
N ARG A 8 8.70 0.32 12.71
CA ARG A 8 10.01 0.93 12.43
C ARG A 8 11.14 -0.03 12.78
N SER A 9 12.13 -0.14 11.89
CA SER A 9 12.89 -1.38 11.76
C SER A 9 14.29 -1.18 11.12
N ASP A 10 14.99 -2.25 10.65
CA ASP A 10 16.39 -2.15 10.13
C ASP A 10 16.87 -2.89 8.83
N LYS A 11 16.05 -3.57 7.99
CA LYS A 11 16.43 -4.14 6.65
C LYS A 11 15.46 -3.86 5.44
N ARG A 12 14.68 -4.80 4.89
CA ARG A 12 13.42 -4.58 4.11
C ARG A 12 12.30 -5.55 4.57
N GLU A 13 11.04 -5.09 4.63
CA GLU A 13 9.89 -5.94 5.02
C GLU A 13 9.17 -6.61 3.84
N ASP A 14 9.19 -7.97 3.76
CA ASP A 14 8.59 -8.83 2.70
C ASP A 14 8.03 -10.18 3.23
N ASP A 15 6.86 -10.63 2.75
CA ASP A 15 6.14 -11.87 3.15
C ASP A 15 5.67 -11.91 4.62
N LEU A 16 5.20 -10.76 5.13
CA LEU A 16 4.53 -10.56 6.41
C LEU A 16 3.38 -11.56 6.63
N ALA A 17 2.54 -11.76 5.62
CA ALA A 17 1.35 -12.60 5.70
C ALA A 17 1.66 -14.12 5.69
N GLY A 18 2.88 -14.51 5.32
CA GLY A 18 3.35 -15.90 5.37
C GLY A 18 3.73 -16.41 6.76
N ARG A 19 3.87 -15.50 7.74
CA ARG A 19 4.51 -15.81 9.03
C ARG A 19 3.58 -16.55 9.99
N PRO A 20 4.05 -17.64 10.65
CA PRO A 20 3.28 -18.32 11.69
C PRO A 20 2.97 -17.35 12.84
N GLY A 21 1.69 -17.18 13.18
CA GLY A 21 1.23 -16.20 14.18
C GLY A 21 0.52 -14.97 13.59
N GLY A 22 0.69 -14.69 12.30
CA GLY A 22 -0.29 -13.97 11.47
C GLY A 22 -0.74 -12.55 11.86
N ILE A 23 0.03 -11.80 12.66
CA ILE A 23 0.09 -10.32 12.64
C ILE A 23 1.57 -9.93 12.90
N VAL A 24 2.07 -8.89 12.20
CA VAL A 24 3.40 -8.24 12.34
C VAL A 24 4.66 -8.92 11.72
N HIS A 25 5.58 -8.07 11.22
CA HIS A 25 7.08 -8.14 11.23
C HIS A 25 7.83 -8.75 10.02
N VAL A 26 8.72 -8.00 9.32
CA VAL A 26 9.92 -8.47 8.55
C VAL A 26 11.03 -7.36 8.45
N PRO A 27 12.22 -7.35 9.06
CA PRO A 27 13.01 -6.11 9.37
C PRO A 27 13.20 -5.01 8.25
N GLY A 28 13.15 -3.66 8.48
CA GLY A 28 13.19 -2.51 7.49
C GLY A 28 14.03 -1.19 7.77
N THR A 29 15.18 -0.98 7.08
CA THR A 29 16.41 -0.11 7.28
C THR A 29 16.45 1.04 8.29
N THR A 30 15.72 2.11 8.03
CA THR A 30 15.12 2.98 9.07
C THR A 30 13.81 3.43 8.46
N THR A 31 13.11 2.44 7.87
CA THR A 31 11.89 2.63 7.14
C THR A 31 10.74 2.66 8.15
N HIS A 32 9.77 3.52 7.86
CA HIS A 32 8.48 3.44 8.52
C HIS A 32 7.61 2.60 7.59
N ASN A 33 7.10 1.47 8.09
CA ASN A 33 6.36 0.51 7.29
C ASN A 33 4.89 0.54 7.72
N LEU A 34 3.99 0.66 6.74
CA LEU A 34 2.54 0.67 6.95
C LEU A 34 1.94 -0.58 6.30
N ALA A 35 1.70 -1.62 7.09
CA ALA A 35 0.97 -2.79 6.63
C ALA A 35 -0.54 -2.50 6.66
N MET A 36 -1.26 -2.86 5.59
CA MET A 36 -2.71 -2.64 5.48
C MET A 36 -3.38 -3.92 5.00
N TYR A 37 -4.10 -4.59 5.90
CA TYR A 37 -4.68 -5.90 5.63
C TYR A 37 -6.10 -5.76 5.07
N TYR A 38 -6.35 -6.39 3.92
CA TYR A 38 -7.64 -6.44 3.25
C TYR A 38 -8.06 -7.89 3.02
N MET A 39 -9.35 -8.18 3.21
CA MET A 39 -9.91 -9.52 3.11
C MET A 39 -11.11 -9.48 2.16
N LEU A 40 -11.18 -10.45 1.24
CA LEU A 40 -12.35 -10.65 0.40
C LEU A 40 -13.48 -11.26 1.21
N LYS A 41 -14.70 -10.71 1.03
CA LYS A 41 -15.92 -11.23 1.67
C LYS A 41 -16.55 -12.38 0.90
N THR A 42 -16.17 -12.58 -0.36
CA THR A 42 -16.64 -13.67 -1.22
C THR A 42 -15.45 -14.33 -1.94
N PRO A 43 -15.59 -15.55 -2.47
CA PRO A 43 -14.50 -16.27 -3.13
C PRO A 43 -13.85 -15.48 -4.28
N LEU A 44 -12.53 -15.63 -4.45
CA LEU A 44 -11.75 -14.97 -5.51
C LEU A 44 -12.32 -15.21 -6.92
N GLY A 45 -12.93 -16.38 -7.16
CA GLY A 45 -13.55 -16.74 -8.44
C GLY A 45 -14.77 -15.90 -8.83
N GLU A 46 -15.35 -15.15 -7.91
CA GLU A 46 -16.44 -14.20 -8.20
C GLU A 46 -15.93 -12.84 -8.71
N HIS A 47 -14.61 -12.61 -8.72
CA HIS A 47 -13.98 -11.33 -9.08
C HIS A 47 -13.00 -11.53 -10.24
N PRO A 48 -13.45 -11.66 -11.51
CA PRO A 48 -12.58 -12.08 -12.62
C PRO A 48 -11.33 -11.21 -12.83
N LEU A 49 -11.46 -9.88 -12.72
CA LEU A 49 -10.33 -8.95 -12.82
C LEU A 49 -9.31 -9.16 -11.68
N LEU A 50 -9.79 -9.38 -10.45
CA LEU A 50 -8.93 -9.64 -9.30
C LEU A 50 -8.29 -11.04 -9.37
N GLN A 51 -9.04 -12.04 -9.83
CA GLN A 51 -8.51 -13.38 -10.07
C GLN A 51 -7.38 -13.35 -11.11
N ARG A 52 -7.54 -12.57 -12.19
CA ARG A 52 -6.47 -12.32 -13.17
C ARG A 52 -5.29 -11.58 -12.57
N PHE A 53 -5.51 -10.60 -11.69
CA PHE A 53 -4.43 -9.89 -10.97
C PHE A 53 -3.63 -10.81 -10.04
N VAL A 54 -4.32 -11.63 -9.24
CA VAL A 54 -3.68 -12.59 -8.32
C VAL A 54 -2.90 -13.67 -9.07
N ASN A 55 -3.43 -14.17 -10.18
CA ASN A 55 -2.80 -15.25 -10.96
C ASN A 55 -1.88 -14.78 -12.10
N GLY A 56 -1.85 -13.48 -12.41
CA GLY A 56 -1.00 -12.90 -13.44
C GLY A 56 0.48 -12.83 -13.05
N ASP A 57 1.30 -12.36 -13.99
CA ASP A 57 2.70 -12.03 -13.73
C ASP A 57 2.87 -10.61 -13.18
N ASP A 58 4.10 -10.28 -12.78
CA ASP A 58 4.40 -8.97 -12.19
C ASP A 58 4.28 -7.83 -13.20
N ALA A 59 4.48 -8.09 -14.49
CA ALA A 59 4.24 -7.11 -15.55
C ALA A 59 2.76 -6.72 -15.62
N TYR A 60 1.86 -7.70 -15.57
CA TYR A 60 0.43 -7.46 -15.47
C TYR A 60 0.09 -6.74 -14.16
N ARG A 61 0.55 -7.22 -13.00
CA ARG A 61 0.25 -6.60 -11.71
C ARG A 61 0.72 -5.14 -11.64
N ASN A 62 1.94 -4.86 -12.10
CA ASN A 62 2.51 -3.51 -12.16
C ASN A 62 1.69 -2.57 -13.08
N SER A 63 1.16 -3.08 -14.19
CA SER A 63 0.30 -2.32 -15.10
C SER A 63 -1.12 -2.06 -14.56
N ARG A 64 -1.51 -2.68 -13.44
CA ARG A 64 -2.88 -2.67 -12.93
C ARG A 64 -3.04 -2.15 -11.50
N PHE A 65 -2.04 -2.28 -10.64
CA PHE A 65 -2.16 -1.84 -9.23
C PHE A 65 -2.19 -0.31 -9.14
N LYS A 66 -3.31 0.22 -8.64
CA LYS A 66 -3.62 1.66 -8.66
C LYS A 66 -3.89 2.20 -7.27
N LEU A 67 -3.31 3.36 -6.96
CA LEU A 67 -3.57 4.15 -5.76
C LEU A 67 -4.31 5.44 -6.13
N ILE A 68 -5.32 5.79 -5.33
CA ILE A 68 -5.97 7.11 -5.35
C ILE A 68 -5.75 7.76 -3.98
N PRO A 69 -4.86 8.76 -3.86
CA PRO A 69 -4.64 9.48 -2.61
C PRO A 69 -5.54 10.72 -2.51
N TYR A 70 -5.96 11.05 -1.29
CA TYR A 70 -6.67 12.30 -0.99
C TYR A 70 -6.30 12.82 0.40
N ILE A 71 -5.89 14.09 0.50
CA ILE A 71 -5.61 14.73 1.79
C ILE A 71 -6.78 15.65 2.15
N SER A 72 -7.61 15.21 3.09
CA SER A 72 -8.72 16.01 3.63
C SER A 72 -8.19 17.13 4.53
N LYS A 73 -7.31 16.83 5.49
CA LYS A 73 -6.67 17.80 6.40
C LYS A 73 -5.15 17.80 6.23
N GLY A 74 -4.54 18.97 6.08
CA GLY A 74 -3.10 19.12 5.85
C GLY A 74 -2.74 20.48 5.26
N SER A 75 -1.47 20.86 5.35
CA SER A 75 -0.96 22.11 4.75
C SER A 75 -1.01 22.06 3.22
N TRP A 76 -1.12 23.23 2.58
CA TRP A 76 -1.24 23.33 1.12
C TRP A 76 -0.06 22.68 0.39
N ILE A 77 1.17 22.83 0.91
CA ILE A 77 2.37 22.22 0.33
C ILE A 77 2.27 20.69 0.28
N VAL A 78 1.84 20.03 1.37
CA VAL A 78 1.67 18.56 1.39
C VAL A 78 0.54 18.13 0.44
N LYS A 79 -0.56 18.89 0.38
CA LYS A 79 -1.66 18.67 -0.58
C LYS A 79 -1.21 18.77 -2.03
N GLN A 80 -0.29 19.68 -2.34
CA GLN A 80 0.27 19.84 -3.68
C GLN A 80 1.25 18.72 -4.03
N SER A 81 2.14 18.33 -3.11
CA SER A 81 3.16 17.30 -3.35
C SER A 81 2.60 15.89 -3.54
N VAL A 82 1.56 15.52 -2.78
CA VAL A 82 0.87 14.22 -2.97
C VAL A 82 -0.12 14.28 -4.14
N GLY A 83 -0.71 15.44 -4.41
CA GLY A 83 -1.73 15.60 -5.43
C GLY A 83 -3.07 14.92 -5.09
N LYS A 84 -3.90 14.72 -6.13
CA LYS A 84 -5.22 14.08 -6.04
C LYS A 84 -5.51 13.12 -7.20
N LYS A 85 -4.52 12.87 -8.07
CA LYS A 85 -4.68 12.06 -9.27
C LYS A 85 -4.38 10.59 -8.92
N ALA A 86 -5.16 9.68 -9.49
CA ALA A 86 -4.83 8.26 -9.43
C ALA A 86 -3.47 7.98 -10.11
N CYS A 87 -2.68 7.07 -9.54
CA CYS A 87 -1.41 6.60 -10.12
C CYS A 87 -1.36 5.07 -10.16
N LEU A 88 -0.79 4.52 -11.24
CA LEU A 88 -0.42 3.11 -11.30
C LEU A 88 0.90 2.94 -10.55
N VAL A 89 0.85 2.30 -9.38
CA VAL A 89 1.95 2.28 -8.42
C VAL A 89 3.13 1.48 -8.95
N GLY A 90 2.88 0.31 -9.53
CA GLY A 90 3.92 -0.54 -10.11
C GLY A 90 4.51 -0.04 -11.44
N GLN A 91 4.02 1.08 -11.97
CA GLN A 91 4.70 1.82 -13.05
C GLN A 91 5.64 2.90 -12.52
N ALA A 92 5.55 3.25 -11.22
CA ALA A 92 6.28 4.35 -10.60
C ALA A 92 7.25 3.91 -9.49
N LEU A 93 7.04 2.72 -8.93
CA LEU A 93 7.78 2.12 -7.81
C LEU A 93 8.05 0.64 -8.08
N GLU A 94 9.06 0.10 -7.40
CA GLU A 94 9.32 -1.34 -7.39
C GLU A 94 8.38 -2.01 -6.38
N ILE A 95 7.89 -3.21 -6.70
CA ILE A 95 6.96 -3.97 -5.87
C ILE A 95 7.41 -5.43 -5.86
N ASN A 96 7.67 -6.00 -4.68
CA ASN A 96 7.73 -7.47 -4.55
C ASN A 96 6.30 -8.00 -4.40
N TYR A 97 6.06 -9.17 -4.99
CA TYR A 97 4.77 -9.85 -4.94
C TYR A 97 4.93 -11.22 -4.27
N CYS A 98 4.65 -11.29 -2.96
CA CYS A 98 4.67 -12.55 -2.22
C CYS A 98 3.28 -13.20 -2.25
N ARG A 99 3.19 -14.43 -2.78
CA ARG A 99 1.93 -15.17 -2.93
C ARG A 99 1.93 -16.43 -2.08
N GLY A 100 1.12 -16.43 -1.02
CA GLY A 100 0.84 -17.62 -0.22
C GLY A 100 -0.37 -18.41 -0.70
N LYS A 101 -0.85 -19.32 0.17
CA LYS A 101 -2.01 -20.19 -0.09
C LYS A 101 -3.34 -19.42 -0.17
N ASN A 102 -3.46 -18.34 0.60
CA ASN A 102 -4.70 -17.58 0.80
C ASN A 102 -4.51 -16.05 0.80
N TYR A 103 -3.32 -15.55 0.40
CA TYR A 103 -3.02 -14.13 0.32
C TYR A 103 -2.17 -13.81 -0.92
N LEU A 104 -2.19 -12.53 -1.30
CA LEU A 104 -1.19 -11.88 -2.14
C LEU A 104 -0.74 -10.63 -1.39
N GLU A 105 0.56 -10.48 -1.22
CA GLU A 105 1.23 -9.36 -0.60
C GLU A 105 1.92 -8.49 -1.67
N LEU A 106 2.02 -7.19 -1.41
CA LEU A 106 2.47 -6.17 -2.36
C LEU A 106 3.40 -5.20 -1.64
N ASP A 107 4.70 -5.50 -1.67
CA ASP A 107 5.70 -4.78 -0.91
C ASP A 107 6.29 -3.65 -1.75
N VAL A 108 5.59 -2.51 -1.68
CA VAL A 108 5.84 -1.29 -2.47
C VAL A 108 7.05 -0.54 -1.90
N ASP A 109 8.18 -0.60 -2.60
CA ASP A 109 9.37 0.16 -2.23
C ASP A 109 9.27 1.61 -2.70
N VAL A 110 8.78 2.48 -1.82
CA VAL A 110 8.85 3.95 -1.97
C VAL A 110 10.29 4.44 -2.19
N GLY A 111 11.28 3.71 -1.64
CA GLY A 111 12.70 3.98 -1.75
C GLY A 111 13.23 3.97 -3.19
N SER A 112 12.67 3.14 -4.07
CA SER A 112 13.17 2.98 -5.45
C SER A 112 13.02 4.25 -6.29
N SER A 113 12.10 5.16 -5.93
CA SER A 113 11.93 6.46 -6.60
C SER A 113 12.41 7.64 -5.75
N THR A 114 13.29 8.47 -6.31
CA THR A 114 13.74 9.74 -5.70
C THR A 114 12.58 10.70 -5.46
N VAL A 115 11.61 10.74 -6.38
CA VAL A 115 10.41 11.58 -6.29
C VAL A 115 9.50 11.10 -5.16
N ALA A 116 9.22 9.80 -5.09
CA ALA A 116 8.36 9.25 -4.05
C ALA A 116 8.98 9.36 -2.65
N ARG A 117 10.29 9.12 -2.52
CA ARG A 117 11.05 9.41 -1.30
C ARG A 117 10.90 10.86 -0.85
N GLY A 118 11.01 11.82 -1.77
CA GLY A 118 10.82 13.24 -1.47
C GLY A 118 9.42 13.56 -0.94
N VAL A 119 8.38 13.03 -1.60
CA VAL A 119 6.98 13.20 -1.18
C VAL A 119 6.71 12.55 0.17
N VAL A 120 7.19 11.32 0.41
CA VAL A 120 6.98 10.62 1.69
C VAL A 120 7.79 11.26 2.81
N SER A 121 9.03 11.71 2.58
CA SER A 121 9.82 12.46 3.57
C SER A 121 9.10 13.74 4.02
N LEU A 122 8.50 14.47 3.08
CA LEU A 122 7.64 15.62 3.39
C LEU A 122 6.42 15.18 4.21
N VAL A 123 5.69 14.16 3.78
CA VAL A 123 4.49 13.64 4.49
C VAL A 123 4.81 13.22 5.92
N LEU A 124 5.91 12.48 6.14
CA LEU A 124 6.38 12.05 7.46
C LEU A 124 6.55 13.23 8.42
N GLY A 125 7.13 14.34 7.96
CA GLY A 125 7.29 15.57 8.75
C GLY A 125 5.97 16.26 9.15
N TYR A 126 4.85 15.91 8.50
CA TYR A 126 3.53 16.49 8.77
C TYR A 126 2.48 15.48 9.28
N LEU A 127 2.79 14.18 9.41
CA LEU A 127 1.80 13.13 9.71
C LEU A 127 0.93 13.42 10.94
N ASN A 128 1.53 13.92 12.02
CA ASN A 128 0.84 14.32 13.25
C ASN A 128 -0.25 15.40 13.04
N ASN A 129 -0.21 16.15 11.94
CA ASN A 129 -1.19 17.18 11.57
C ASN A 129 -1.97 16.86 10.28
N LEU A 130 -1.78 15.66 9.72
CA LEU A 130 -2.36 15.22 8.46
C LEU A 130 -3.59 14.32 8.68
N VAL A 131 -4.55 14.40 7.77
CA VAL A 131 -5.49 13.31 7.49
C VAL A 131 -5.38 12.98 6.02
N ILE A 132 -4.89 11.76 5.73
CA ILE A 132 -4.73 11.21 4.39
C ILE A 132 -5.62 9.98 4.22
N GLU A 133 -6.30 9.93 3.09
CA GLU A 133 -7.20 8.89 2.66
C GLU A 133 -6.60 8.24 1.40
N MET A 134 -6.68 6.92 1.32
CA MET A 134 -6.14 6.15 0.21
C MET A 134 -7.15 5.08 -0.20
N ALA A 135 -7.29 4.89 -1.51
CA ALA A 135 -8.02 3.77 -2.10
C ALA A 135 -7.06 2.98 -3.00
N PHE A 136 -7.05 1.66 -2.82
CA PHE A 136 -6.22 0.72 -3.58
C PHE A 136 -7.11 -0.10 -4.50
N LEU A 137 -6.78 -0.15 -5.78
CA LEU A 137 -7.61 -0.78 -6.82
C LEU A 137 -6.78 -1.61 -7.79
N VAL A 138 -7.43 -2.56 -8.45
CA VAL A 138 -6.99 -3.14 -9.72
C VAL A 138 -7.68 -2.38 -10.84
N GLN A 139 -6.92 -1.65 -11.65
CA GLN A 139 -7.43 -0.85 -12.77
C GLN A 139 -8.05 -1.74 -13.85
N GLY A 140 -9.26 -1.39 -14.30
CA GLY A 140 -9.85 -1.92 -15.52
C GLY A 140 -9.42 -1.08 -16.73
N ASN A 141 -9.02 -1.74 -17.82
CA ASN A 141 -8.56 -1.10 -19.05
C ASN A 141 -9.55 -1.28 -20.21
N THR A 142 -10.50 -2.21 -20.09
CA THR A 142 -11.55 -2.49 -21.09
C THR A 142 -12.95 -2.35 -20.47
N PRO A 143 -14.02 -2.17 -21.28
CA PRO A 143 -15.38 -1.99 -20.75
C PRO A 143 -15.90 -3.17 -19.92
N ASP A 144 -15.46 -4.40 -20.20
CA ASP A 144 -15.78 -5.62 -19.45
C ASP A 144 -14.99 -5.74 -18.12
N GLU A 145 -13.89 -5.01 -17.98
CA GLU A 145 -13.12 -4.89 -16.74
C GLU A 145 -13.65 -3.74 -15.84
N LEU A 146 -14.80 -3.13 -16.18
CA LEU A 146 -15.44 -2.07 -15.39
C LEU A 146 -16.72 -2.56 -14.68
N PRO A 147 -17.02 -2.07 -13.47
CA PRO A 147 -16.21 -1.14 -12.67
C PRO A 147 -14.91 -1.77 -12.16
N GLU A 148 -13.90 -0.93 -11.94
CA GLU A 148 -12.60 -1.36 -11.40
C GLU A 148 -12.74 -2.05 -10.04
N CYS A 149 -11.86 -2.99 -9.74
CA CYS A 149 -11.91 -3.73 -8.49
C CYS A 149 -11.25 -2.94 -7.34
N LEU A 150 -12.06 -2.40 -6.43
CA LEU A 150 -11.59 -1.79 -5.18
C LEU A 150 -11.12 -2.89 -4.21
N LEU A 151 -9.81 -2.95 -3.96
CA LEU A 151 -9.20 -3.84 -2.96
C LEU A 151 -9.54 -3.38 -1.54
N GLY A 152 -9.52 -2.05 -1.35
CA GLY A 152 -9.98 -1.42 -0.13
C GLY A 152 -9.50 0.02 0.03
N THR A 153 -9.87 0.60 1.17
CA THR A 153 -9.52 1.97 1.54
C THR A 153 -8.93 2.03 2.95
N CYS A 154 -8.21 3.10 3.26
CA CYS A 154 -7.83 3.46 4.61
C CYS A 154 -7.88 4.98 4.79
N ARG A 155 -8.03 5.43 6.04
CA ARG A 155 -7.80 6.82 6.45
C ARG A 155 -6.80 6.82 7.60
N ILE A 156 -5.67 7.49 7.40
CA ILE A 156 -4.66 7.72 8.42
C ILE A 156 -4.96 9.10 9.02
N ASN A 157 -5.18 9.16 10.33
CA ASN A 157 -5.50 10.39 11.06
C ASN A 157 -4.39 10.69 12.05
N HIS A 158 -3.72 11.84 11.94
CA HIS A 158 -2.83 12.38 12.96
C HIS A 158 -1.79 11.35 13.45
N LEU A 159 -1.19 10.62 12.51
CA LEU A 159 -0.30 9.50 12.81
C LEU A 159 1.01 10.01 13.40
N ASP A 160 1.39 9.45 14.54
CA ASP A 160 2.64 9.81 15.19
C ASP A 160 3.74 8.84 14.76
N ALA A 161 4.65 9.31 13.91
CA ALA A 161 5.79 8.53 13.46
C ALA A 161 6.65 8.03 14.64
N LEU A 162 6.71 8.79 15.75
CA LEU A 162 7.44 8.40 16.96
C LEU A 162 6.79 7.25 17.74
N LYS A 163 5.52 6.92 17.46
CA LYS A 163 4.79 5.79 18.05
C LYS A 163 4.79 4.55 17.15
N SER A 164 5.63 4.53 16.11
CA SER A 164 5.96 3.30 15.39
C SER A 164 6.46 2.24 16.39
N VAL A 165 5.89 1.04 16.35
CA VAL A 165 6.39 -0.05 17.20
C VAL A 165 7.79 -0.43 16.70
N PRO A 166 8.82 -0.40 17.57
CA PRO A 166 10.13 -0.91 17.21
C PRO A 166 10.04 -2.41 17.02
N VAL A 167 10.64 -2.90 15.94
CA VAL A 167 10.64 -4.32 15.60
C VAL A 167 11.76 -5.01 16.39
N GLU A 168 11.41 -5.71 17.48
CA GLU A 168 12.37 -6.45 18.32
C GLU A 168 12.93 -7.68 17.59
N GLN A 169 14.25 -7.90 17.69
CA GLN A 169 15.01 -8.93 16.96
C GLN A 169 14.91 -10.33 17.59
#